data_AF-A0A952S6G0-F1
#
_entry.id   AF-A0A952S6G0-F1
#
_cell.length_a   1.000
_cell.length_b   1.000
_cell.length_c   1.000
_cell.angle_alpha   90.00
_cell.angle_beta   90.00
_cell.angle_gamma   90.00
#
_symmetry.space_group_name_H-M   'P 1'
#
loop_
_entity.id
_entity.type
_entity.pdbx_description
1 polymer ?
#
loop_
_entity_poly.entity_id
_entity_poly.type
_entity_poly.pdbx_seq_one_letter_code
_entity_poly.pdbx_strand_id
1 'polypeptide(L)'
;MRKRSVDATYNERSDSYSVKVDMLIRSGILVFIVGLWAVAVPAQDQLVKFFPVGVPEYCKGCGHAGKSFWKLTIRIENVSGGDLILYGSQLGDEFHALNMFQRRNPNVCEWEYGYGESVRRVPWKKMQAHEKVPRVLKAGEVLEAGGGFDEWDANSPIRYTAFIGKPSDPIPTEVFSAAFLPVLGARPEDASFRLVDTNCSPQCKIGISESPKIMGVRLGMSIEDFRSVYPRVEIQKLHKKLANYKVAYIWNWNSDAYSIYVTFINDKVARIEPKFKSLNKARDREGFWERISSTIGMPHFWEPFQSKWKCPDFVVEIIPNEDPTISIHTPEYMKIRDLINEEFIKNLTIP
;
A
#
# COMPACT_ATOMS: atom_id res chain seq x y z
N MET A 1 -54.68 -30.89 58.69
CA MET A 1 -55.38 -29.69 59.20
C MET A 1 -54.56 -28.45 58.87
N ARG A 2 -55.26 -27.35 58.51
CA ARG A 2 -54.91 -25.89 58.44
C ARG A 2 -53.65 -25.44 59.23
N LYS A 3 -52.94 -24.32 58.98
CA LYS A 3 -52.92 -23.15 58.04
C LYS A 3 -51.66 -22.31 58.39
N ARG A 4 -51.06 -21.61 57.39
CA ARG A 4 -50.51 -20.21 57.31
C ARG A 4 -49.72 -19.58 58.50
N SER A 5 -48.77 -18.64 58.38
CA SER A 5 -48.38 -17.61 57.37
C SER A 5 -46.89 -17.20 57.59
N VAL A 6 -46.05 -16.95 56.57
CA VAL A 6 -45.72 -15.71 55.79
C VAL A 6 -45.18 -14.50 56.57
N ASP A 7 -43.92 -14.11 56.29
CA ASP A 7 -43.40 -12.80 55.78
C ASP A 7 -41.89 -12.70 56.14
N ALA A 8 -40.90 -12.71 55.23
CA ALA A 8 -40.54 -11.84 54.09
C ALA A 8 -39.89 -10.51 54.48
N THR A 9 -38.58 -10.38 54.23
CA THR A 9 -37.97 -9.18 53.65
C THR A 9 -36.62 -9.50 53.01
N TYR A 10 -36.33 -8.76 51.96
CA TYR A 10 -35.47 -9.06 50.81
C TYR A 10 -34.49 -7.91 50.66
N ASN A 11 -33.18 -8.16 50.53
CA ASN A 11 -32.40 -7.78 49.34
C ASN A 11 -30.90 -8.09 49.48
N GLU A 12 -30.43 -8.89 48.51
CA GLU A 12 -29.20 -8.82 47.71
C GLU A 12 -28.09 -7.81 48.14
N ARG A 13 -26.79 -8.11 48.05
CA ARG A 13 -26.09 -8.97 47.09
C ARG A 13 -24.63 -9.23 47.50
N SER A 14 -24.28 -10.51 47.44
CA SER A 14 -23.00 -11.16 47.11
C SER A 14 -21.71 -10.68 47.78
N ASP A 15 -21.38 -11.41 48.84
CA ASP A 15 -20.07 -11.62 49.45
C ASP A 15 -19.05 -12.34 48.55
N SER A 16 -17.82 -12.30 49.08
CA SER A 16 -16.79 -13.36 49.10
C SER A 16 -15.70 -13.29 48.02
N TYR A 17 -14.47 -12.92 48.37
CA TYR A 17 -13.46 -13.54 49.26
C TYR A 17 -12.78 -14.79 48.68
N SER A 18 -11.47 -14.62 48.55
CA SER A 18 -10.35 -15.54 48.38
C SER A 18 -10.55 -17.02 48.73
N VAL A 19 -9.97 -17.90 47.91
CA VAL A 19 -9.20 -19.08 48.37
C VAL A 19 -8.07 -19.36 47.36
N LYS A 20 -6.82 -19.43 47.85
CA LYS A 20 -5.67 -20.04 47.17
C LYS A 20 -5.84 -21.56 47.19
N VAL A 21 -5.66 -22.28 46.07
CA VAL A 21 -5.15 -23.66 46.10
C VAL A 21 -4.37 -23.99 44.81
N ASP A 22 -3.14 -24.43 45.08
CA ASP A 22 -2.22 -25.34 44.41
C ASP A 22 -2.42 -25.87 42.98
N MET A 23 -1.26 -25.90 42.31
CA MET A 23 -0.95 -26.67 41.11
C MET A 23 -1.37 -28.14 41.22
N LEU A 24 -2.17 -28.59 40.25
CA LEU A 24 -2.20 -29.99 39.84
C LEU A 24 -2.34 -30.05 38.31
N ILE A 25 -1.22 -30.38 37.68
CA ILE A 25 -1.08 -30.67 36.25
C ILE A 25 -1.80 -31.98 35.98
N ARG A 26 -2.84 -31.98 35.13
CA ARG A 26 -3.11 -32.99 34.10
C ARG A 26 -4.40 -32.69 33.33
N SER A 27 -4.28 -32.80 32.01
CA SER A 27 -5.32 -32.85 30.96
C SER A 27 -5.60 -31.53 30.23
N GLY A 28 -5.17 -31.50 28.96
CA GLY A 28 -5.93 -30.83 27.90
C GLY A 28 -5.57 -29.37 27.60
N ILE A 29 -5.28 -29.14 26.32
CA ILE A 29 -5.16 -27.85 25.64
C ILE A 29 -3.80 -27.17 25.80
N LEU A 30 -2.91 -27.58 24.90
CA LEU A 30 -1.77 -26.80 24.47
C LEU A 30 -2.31 -25.58 23.68
N VAL A 31 -2.62 -24.48 24.35
CA VAL A 31 -2.86 -23.20 23.68
C VAL A 31 -1.49 -22.67 23.26
N PHE A 32 -1.10 -22.93 22.02
CA PHE A 32 -0.09 -22.10 21.36
C PHE A 32 -0.66 -20.69 21.25
N ILE A 33 -0.35 -19.84 22.24
CA ILE A 33 -0.40 -18.40 22.03
C ILE A 33 0.77 -18.11 21.08
N VAL A 34 0.47 -18.15 19.78
CA VAL A 34 1.31 -17.52 18.77
C VAL A 34 1.19 -16.04 19.05
N GLY A 35 2.06 -15.53 19.91
CA GLY A 35 2.27 -14.10 20.08
C GLY A 35 2.56 -13.56 18.70
N LEU A 36 1.70 -12.64 18.23
CA LEU A 36 2.07 -11.74 17.15
C LEU A 36 3.35 -11.04 17.61
N TRP A 37 4.48 -11.51 17.08
CA TRP A 37 5.67 -10.69 17.00
C TRP A 37 5.34 -9.57 16.02
N ALA A 38 4.70 -8.52 16.54
CA ALA A 38 4.96 -7.19 16.03
C ALA A 38 6.48 -7.06 16.11
N VAL A 39 7.15 -7.18 14.98
CA VAL A 39 8.55 -6.83 14.87
C VAL A 39 8.58 -5.34 15.24
N ALA A 40 8.87 -5.05 16.50
CA ALA A 40 9.17 -3.70 16.93
C ALA A 40 10.39 -3.32 16.14
N VAL A 41 10.18 -2.55 15.07
CA VAL A 41 11.26 -1.89 14.35
C VAL A 41 11.98 -1.09 15.44
N PRO A 42 13.24 -1.40 15.79
CA PRO A 42 13.96 -0.63 16.78
C PRO A 42 13.89 0.83 16.35
N ALA A 43 13.46 1.70 17.27
CA ALA A 43 13.35 3.13 16.99
C ALA A 43 14.72 3.59 16.51
N GLN A 44 14.84 3.82 15.21
CA GLN A 44 16.03 4.37 14.61
C GLN A 44 16.28 5.70 15.33
N ASP A 45 17.46 5.87 15.94
CA ASP A 45 17.81 7.14 16.58
C ASP A 45 17.50 8.25 15.58
N GLN A 46 16.57 9.12 15.97
CA GLN A 46 16.04 10.12 15.07
C GLN A 46 17.17 11.13 14.81
N LEU A 47 17.92 10.99 13.73
CA LEU A 47 19.06 11.86 13.42
C LEU A 47 18.61 13.28 13.05
N VAL A 48 17.41 13.39 12.48
CA VAL A 48 16.81 14.66 12.07
C VAL A 48 15.33 14.71 12.44
N LYS A 49 14.84 15.90 12.77
CA LYS A 49 13.40 16.18 12.89
C LYS A 49 12.93 16.96 11.68
N PHE A 50 11.76 16.57 11.18
CA PHE A 50 11.05 17.26 10.11
C PHE A 50 9.78 17.88 10.68
N PHE A 51 9.56 19.16 10.45
CA PHE A 51 8.30 19.79 10.79
C PHE A 51 7.90 20.82 9.73
N PRO A 52 6.67 20.72 9.20
CA PRO A 52 6.13 21.74 8.31
C PRO A 52 5.92 23.06 9.04
N VAL A 53 6.15 24.17 8.33
CA VAL A 53 5.95 25.54 8.84
C VAL A 53 5.22 26.40 7.83
N GLY A 54 4.43 27.34 8.34
CA GLY A 54 3.63 28.26 7.52
C GLY A 54 2.34 27.61 7.00
N VAL A 55 1.83 28.17 5.90
CA VAL A 55 0.64 27.70 5.19
C VAL A 55 1.08 27.23 3.80
N PRO A 56 0.54 26.12 3.24
CA PRO A 56 0.84 25.76 1.87
C PRO A 56 0.47 26.88 0.89
N GLU A 57 1.38 27.24 -0.01
CA GLU A 57 1.19 28.31 -0.99
C GLU A 57 1.01 27.72 -2.39
N TYR A 58 -0.04 28.15 -3.09
CA TYR A 58 -0.24 27.71 -4.47
C TYR A 58 0.74 28.41 -5.42
N CYS A 59 1.63 27.65 -6.03
CA CYS A 59 2.62 28.16 -6.98
C CYS A 59 2.23 27.81 -8.41
N LYS A 60 1.75 28.80 -9.16
CA LYS A 60 1.32 28.63 -10.55
C LYS A 60 2.53 28.54 -11.48
N GLY A 61 2.67 27.41 -12.18
CA GLY A 61 3.72 27.22 -13.19
C GLY A 61 5.14 27.00 -12.64
N CYS A 62 5.31 26.84 -11.33
CA CYS A 62 6.63 26.74 -10.70
C CYS A 62 7.18 25.31 -10.64
N GLY A 63 6.36 24.30 -10.93
CA GLY A 63 6.70 22.89 -10.79
C GLY A 63 7.40 22.33 -12.03
N HIS A 64 7.76 21.06 -11.95
CA HIS A 64 8.38 20.35 -13.07
C HIS A 64 7.53 20.48 -14.35
N ALA A 65 8.18 20.86 -15.46
CA ALA A 65 7.54 21.15 -16.74
C ALA A 65 6.46 22.26 -16.70
N GLY A 66 6.58 23.23 -15.79
CA GLY A 66 5.63 24.35 -15.69
C GLY A 66 4.28 23.97 -15.08
N LYS A 67 4.22 22.87 -14.33
CA LYS A 67 2.99 22.47 -13.61
C LYS A 67 2.80 23.34 -12.38
N SER A 68 1.54 23.67 -12.08
CA SER A 68 1.19 24.29 -10.80
C SER A 68 1.20 23.25 -9.68
N PHE A 69 1.58 23.64 -8.47
CA PHE A 69 1.55 22.77 -7.30
C PHE A 69 1.48 23.61 -6.01
N TRP A 70 1.15 22.97 -4.90
CA TRP A 70 1.15 23.58 -3.57
C TRP A 70 2.52 23.42 -2.93
N LYS A 71 3.19 24.53 -2.66
CA LYS A 71 4.49 24.59 -2.01
C LYS A 71 4.30 24.58 -0.49
N LEU A 72 5.09 23.78 0.20
CA LEU A 72 5.11 23.71 1.66
C LEU A 72 6.55 23.86 2.14
N THR A 73 6.78 24.72 3.14
CA THR A 73 8.10 24.82 3.77
C THR A 73 8.21 23.78 4.87
N ILE A 74 9.28 22.98 4.82
CA ILE A 74 9.63 22.00 5.85
C ILE A 74 10.93 22.44 6.49
N ARG A 75 10.96 22.50 7.82
CA ARG A 75 12.18 22.62 8.60
C ARG A 75 12.78 21.25 8.86
N ILE A 76 14.07 21.12 8.58
CA ILE A 76 14.89 19.94 8.84
C ILE A 76 15.89 20.35 9.92
N GLU A 77 15.73 19.82 11.12
CA GLU A 77 16.59 20.08 12.27
C GLU A 77 17.51 18.88 12.51
N ASN A 78 18.82 19.13 12.62
CA ASN A 78 19.78 18.10 13.03
C ASN A 78 19.75 17.92 14.56
N VAL A 79 19.22 16.79 15.01
CA VAL A 79 19.13 16.43 16.43
C VAL A 79 20.05 15.26 16.81
N SER A 80 20.97 14.87 15.91
CA SER A 80 21.86 13.73 16.11
C SER A 80 22.97 13.96 17.13
N GLY A 81 23.20 15.22 17.54
CA GLY A 81 24.30 15.60 18.43
C GLY A 81 25.67 15.75 17.74
N GLY A 82 25.76 15.47 16.43
CA GLY A 82 26.97 15.67 15.63
C GLY A 82 26.65 16.24 14.24
N ASP A 83 27.67 16.55 13.46
CA ASP A 83 27.48 17.05 12.09
C ASP A 83 26.95 15.96 11.17
N LEU A 84 25.96 16.31 10.34
CA LEU A 84 25.41 15.46 9.30
C LEU A 84 25.71 16.07 7.93
N ILE A 85 25.71 15.21 6.91
CA ILE A 85 25.68 15.60 5.50
C ILE A 85 24.27 15.36 4.99
N LEU A 86 23.61 16.43 4.60
CA LEU A 86 22.33 16.40 3.91
C LEU A 86 22.57 16.46 2.41
N TYR A 87 22.03 15.49 1.67
CA TYR A 87 22.17 15.43 0.22
C TYR A 87 20.89 15.91 -0.46
N GLY A 88 21.05 16.80 -1.44
CA GLY A 88 19.94 17.39 -2.16
C GLY A 88 20.32 17.83 -3.58
N SER A 89 19.35 18.47 -4.24
CA SER A 89 19.53 19.02 -5.58
C SER A 89 19.96 20.48 -5.52
N GLN A 90 20.98 20.86 -6.30
CA GLN A 90 21.31 22.27 -6.51
C GLN A 90 20.62 22.74 -7.79
N LEU A 91 19.68 23.68 -7.66
CA LEU A 91 18.96 24.28 -8.80
C LEU A 91 19.20 25.79 -8.79
N GLY A 92 20.10 26.26 -9.65
CA GLY A 92 20.61 27.63 -9.57
C GLY A 92 21.31 27.85 -8.23
N ASP A 93 20.91 28.89 -7.50
CA ASP A 93 21.45 29.21 -6.17
C ASP A 93 20.71 28.51 -5.02
N GLU A 94 19.60 27.82 -5.30
CA GLU A 94 18.79 27.15 -4.28
C GLU A 94 19.22 25.69 -4.04
N PHE A 95 19.29 25.32 -2.77
CA PHE A 95 19.53 23.95 -2.32
C PHE A 95 18.21 23.28 -1.92
N HIS A 96 17.82 22.25 -2.66
CA HIS A 96 16.59 21.49 -2.41
C HIS A 96 16.92 20.19 -1.66
N ALA A 97 16.74 20.21 -0.35
CA ALA A 97 16.99 19.06 0.52
C ALA A 97 15.96 17.93 0.40
N LEU A 98 14.72 18.27 0.04
CA LEU A 98 13.63 17.31 -0.10
C LEU A 98 13.68 16.70 -1.49
N ASN A 99 13.74 15.38 -1.54
CA ASN A 99 13.91 14.67 -2.81
C ASN A 99 12.58 14.21 -3.41
N MET A 100 11.70 13.66 -2.57
CA MET A 100 10.38 13.17 -2.97
C MET A 100 9.47 13.07 -1.75
N PHE A 101 8.20 12.75 -1.95
CA PHE A 101 7.32 12.31 -0.88
C PHE A 101 6.65 10.98 -1.22
N GLN A 102 6.19 10.30 -0.19
CA GLN A 102 5.31 9.16 -0.29
C GLN A 102 3.91 9.55 0.18
N ARG A 103 2.91 8.92 -0.42
CA ARG A 103 1.50 8.96 -0.03
C ARG A 103 1.15 7.70 0.73
N ARG A 104 0.23 7.81 1.68
CA ARG A 104 -0.33 6.64 2.36
C ARG A 104 -1.47 6.12 1.51
N ASN A 105 -1.29 4.96 0.88
CA ASN A 105 -2.36 4.30 0.15
C ASN A 105 -3.44 3.85 1.16
N PRO A 106 -4.67 4.39 1.11
CA PRO A 106 -5.72 4.09 2.09
C PRO A 106 -6.35 2.70 1.88
N ASN A 107 -6.08 2.09 0.74
CA ASN A 107 -6.63 0.81 0.31
C ASN A 107 -5.78 -0.38 0.78
N VAL A 108 -4.47 -0.19 0.91
CA VAL A 108 -3.57 -1.25 1.41
C VAL A 108 -2.85 -0.86 2.69
N CYS A 109 -2.94 0.41 3.12
CA CYS A 109 -2.22 0.95 4.25
C CYS A 109 -0.70 0.76 4.12
N GLU A 110 -0.18 1.03 2.92
CA GLU A 110 1.25 1.01 2.59
C GLU A 110 1.66 2.43 2.14
N TRP A 111 2.94 2.74 2.26
CA TRP A 111 3.50 4.00 1.77
C TRP A 111 4.00 3.81 0.35
N GLU A 112 3.56 4.68 -0.55
CA GLU A 112 3.84 4.58 -1.97
C GLU A 112 4.38 5.91 -2.50
N TYR A 113 5.40 5.83 -3.34
CA TYR A 113 5.82 6.93 -4.19
C TYR A 113 4.81 7.11 -5.35
N GLY A 114 5.09 8.03 -6.28
CA GLY A 114 4.27 8.15 -7.49
C GLY A 114 4.10 6.81 -8.22
N TYR A 115 2.97 6.61 -8.89
CA TYR A 115 2.61 5.39 -9.63
C TYR A 115 2.45 4.11 -8.80
N GLY A 116 2.22 4.22 -7.49
CA GLY A 116 1.96 3.08 -6.60
C GLY A 116 3.21 2.26 -6.28
N GLU A 117 4.38 2.83 -6.48
CA GLU A 117 5.63 2.14 -6.21
C GLU A 117 5.98 2.20 -4.71
N SER A 118 6.18 1.07 -4.06
CA SER A 118 6.68 1.04 -2.66
C SER A 118 8.18 1.36 -2.55
N VAL A 119 8.90 1.31 -3.68
CA VAL A 119 10.33 1.60 -3.79
C VAL A 119 10.52 2.69 -4.84
N ARG A 120 11.42 3.64 -4.58
CA ARG A 120 11.71 4.73 -5.52
C ARG A 120 12.25 4.20 -6.86
N ARG A 121 11.66 4.62 -7.98
CA ARG A 121 12.10 4.28 -9.35
C ARG A 121 13.58 4.55 -9.63
N VAL A 122 14.07 5.70 -9.17
CA VAL A 122 15.48 6.10 -9.31
C VAL A 122 16.17 5.96 -7.95
N PRO A 123 16.81 4.81 -7.66
CA PRO A 123 17.52 4.63 -6.40
C PRO A 123 18.71 5.58 -6.31
N TRP A 124 19.17 5.88 -5.09
CA TRP A 124 20.33 6.75 -4.82
C TRP A 124 21.51 6.50 -5.78
N LYS A 125 21.90 5.24 -5.99
CA LYS A 125 23.02 4.86 -6.88
C LYS A 125 22.86 5.40 -8.32
N LYS A 126 21.63 5.53 -8.81
CA LYS A 126 21.31 5.99 -10.18
C LYS A 126 20.92 7.46 -10.29
N MET A 127 20.77 8.17 -9.16
CA MET A 127 20.52 9.62 -9.20
C MET A 127 21.72 10.36 -9.81
N GLN A 128 21.43 11.48 -10.48
CA GLN A 128 22.45 12.28 -11.16
C GLN A 128 23.31 13.05 -10.14
N ALA A 129 24.51 13.48 -10.56
CA ALA A 129 25.45 14.16 -9.65
C ALA A 129 24.88 15.46 -9.07
N HIS A 130 24.09 16.20 -9.84
CA HIS A 130 23.46 17.45 -9.39
C HIS A 130 22.30 17.22 -8.40
N GLU A 131 21.84 15.99 -8.22
CA GLU A 131 20.83 15.56 -7.22
C GLU A 131 21.49 14.96 -5.96
N LYS A 132 22.83 14.99 -5.88
CA LYS A 132 23.64 14.41 -4.79
C LYS A 132 24.56 15.44 -4.17
N VAL A 133 24.20 16.72 -4.22
CA VAL A 133 25.04 17.79 -3.71
C VAL A 133 25.05 17.72 -2.19
N PRO A 134 26.23 17.58 -1.56
CA PRO A 134 26.32 17.51 -0.10
C PRO A 134 26.26 18.91 0.50
N ARG A 135 25.48 19.05 1.57
CA ARG A 135 25.48 20.21 2.46
C ARG A 135 25.72 19.74 3.88
N VAL A 136 26.72 20.30 4.54
CA VAL A 136 26.94 20.05 5.97
C VAL A 136 25.82 20.73 6.75
N LEU A 137 25.16 19.98 7.62
CA LEU A 137 24.15 20.44 8.55
C LEU A 137 24.71 20.22 9.96
N LYS A 138 25.10 21.30 10.63
CA LYS A 138 25.74 21.22 11.96
C LYS A 138 24.77 20.70 13.02
N ALA A 139 25.30 20.19 14.12
CA ALA A 139 24.47 19.79 15.27
C ALA A 139 23.59 20.97 15.74
N GLY A 140 22.28 20.75 15.86
CA GLY A 140 21.29 21.77 16.22
C GLY A 140 20.95 22.77 15.11
N GLU A 141 21.57 22.66 13.92
CA GLU A 141 21.23 23.52 12.79
C GLU A 141 19.87 23.14 12.21
N VAL A 142 19.14 24.18 11.78
CA VAL A 142 17.87 24.05 11.09
C VAL A 142 18.03 24.55 9.67
N LEU A 143 17.60 23.74 8.70
CA LEU A 143 17.46 24.12 7.31
C LEU A 143 15.98 24.21 6.94
N GLU A 144 15.58 25.31 6.32
CA GLU A 144 14.28 25.40 5.64
C GLU A 144 14.41 24.90 4.20
N ALA A 145 13.54 23.97 3.82
CA ALA A 145 13.48 23.39 2.50
C ALA A 145 12.05 23.43 1.97
N GLY A 146 11.91 23.78 0.68
CA GLY A 146 10.63 23.73 0.00
C GLY A 146 10.30 22.30 -0.45
N GLY A 147 9.13 21.81 -0.05
CA GLY A 147 8.46 20.65 -0.60
C GLY A 147 7.27 21.08 -1.46
N GLY A 148 6.74 20.14 -2.24
CA GLY A 148 5.55 20.36 -3.06
C GLY A 148 4.60 19.17 -3.00
N PHE A 149 3.32 19.42 -3.22
CA PHE A 149 2.30 18.41 -3.47
C PHE A 149 1.29 18.94 -4.50
N ASP A 150 0.67 18.05 -5.25
CA ASP A 150 -0.36 18.39 -6.23
C ASP A 150 -1.76 18.43 -5.59
N GLU A 151 -2.77 18.88 -6.33
CA GLU A 151 -4.14 18.93 -5.80
C GLU A 151 -4.71 17.53 -5.50
N TRP A 152 -4.21 16.49 -6.17
CA TRP A 152 -4.62 15.10 -5.94
C TRP A 152 -4.08 14.56 -4.61
N ASP A 153 -3.00 15.13 -4.10
CA ASP A 153 -2.46 14.84 -2.77
C ASP A 153 -3.33 15.37 -1.64
N ALA A 154 -4.25 16.30 -1.94
CA ALA A 154 -5.13 16.86 -0.94
C ALA A 154 -5.96 15.76 -0.28
N ASN A 155 -5.99 15.76 1.05
CA ASN A 155 -6.67 14.76 1.88
C ASN A 155 -6.04 13.34 1.87
N SER A 156 -4.83 13.18 1.35
CA SER A 156 -4.04 11.96 1.52
C SER A 156 -2.85 12.21 2.46
N PRO A 157 -2.61 11.38 3.50
CA PRO A 157 -1.41 11.52 4.31
C PRO A 157 -0.16 11.37 3.45
N ILE A 158 0.76 12.33 3.55
CA ILE A 158 2.04 12.33 2.84
C ILE A 158 3.20 12.42 3.84
N ARG A 159 4.37 11.93 3.42
CA ARG A 159 5.63 12.06 4.15
C ARG A 159 6.77 12.39 3.19
N TYR A 160 7.58 13.40 3.50
CA TYR A 160 8.74 13.78 2.68
C TYR A 160 9.94 12.89 2.99
N THR A 161 10.84 12.76 2.01
CA THR A 161 12.09 12.03 2.15
C THR A 161 13.29 12.96 1.95
N ALA A 162 14.34 12.70 2.74
CA ALA A 162 15.65 13.30 2.59
C ALA A 162 16.75 12.25 2.71
N PHE A 163 17.90 12.48 2.09
CA PHE A 163 19.07 11.63 2.23
C PHE A 163 20.07 12.27 3.20
N ILE A 164 20.38 11.57 4.28
CA ILE A 164 21.35 12.02 5.28
C ILE A 164 22.45 10.99 5.43
N GLY A 165 23.69 11.45 5.63
CA GLY A 165 24.81 10.58 5.98
C GLY A 165 25.68 11.25 7.03
N LYS A 166 26.42 10.46 7.78
CA LYS A 166 27.60 10.96 8.47
C LYS A 166 28.73 11.14 7.44
N PRO A 167 29.72 12.01 7.67
CA PRO A 167 30.88 12.15 6.78
C PRO A 167 31.63 10.83 6.51
N SER A 168 31.54 9.86 7.41
CA SER A 168 32.13 8.53 7.30
C SER A 168 31.30 7.53 6.48
N ASP A 169 30.04 7.84 6.16
CA ASP A 169 29.13 6.87 5.58
C ASP A 169 29.39 6.70 4.07
N PRO A 170 29.54 5.47 3.56
CA PRO A 170 29.77 5.24 2.13
C PRO A 170 28.51 5.50 1.29
N ILE A 171 27.32 5.43 1.90
CA ILE A 171 26.02 5.64 1.26
C ILE A 171 25.12 6.34 2.27
N PRO A 172 24.43 7.44 1.92
CA PRO A 172 23.48 8.08 2.81
C PRO A 172 22.25 7.20 3.05
N THR A 173 21.64 7.41 4.21
CA THR A 173 20.37 6.81 4.61
C THR A 173 19.21 7.69 4.15
N GLU A 174 18.18 7.08 3.56
CA GLU A 174 16.90 7.77 3.33
C GLU A 174 16.12 7.83 4.65
N VAL A 175 15.74 9.04 5.04
CA VAL A 175 14.92 9.30 6.21
C VAL A 175 13.61 9.94 5.81
N PHE A 176 12.59 9.70 6.62
CA PHE A 176 11.23 10.12 6.36
C PHE A 176 10.78 11.13 7.42
N SER A 177 10.03 12.14 6.99
CA SER A 177 9.31 13.01 7.92
C SER A 177 8.20 12.24 8.65
N ALA A 178 7.68 12.85 9.72
CA ALA A 178 6.35 12.48 10.20
C ALA A 178 5.31 12.60 9.07
N ALA A 179 4.20 11.88 9.19
CA ALA A 179 3.10 12.00 8.25
C ALA A 179 2.31 13.30 8.49
N PHE A 180 1.98 13.98 7.42
CA PHE A 180 1.15 15.18 7.42
C PHE A 180 0.02 15.02 6.41
N LEU A 181 -1.15 15.55 6.76
CA LEU A 181 -2.31 15.61 5.89
C LEU A 181 -2.45 17.03 5.38
N PRO A 182 -2.18 17.31 4.08
CA PRO A 182 -2.54 18.56 3.46
C PRO A 182 -4.05 18.63 3.31
N VAL A 183 -4.62 19.78 3.66
CA VAL A 183 -6.03 20.10 3.47
C VAL A 183 -6.09 21.34 2.61
N LEU A 184 -6.72 21.22 1.45
CA LEU A 184 -7.03 22.37 0.62
C LEU A 184 -8.41 22.88 1.02
N GLY A 185 -8.51 24.18 1.31
CA GLY A 185 -9.81 24.81 1.53
C GLY A 185 -10.43 25.29 0.22
N ALA A 186 -11.62 25.89 0.31
CA ALA A 186 -12.33 26.44 -0.86
C ALA A 186 -11.56 27.59 -1.54
N ARG A 187 -10.65 28.23 -0.81
CA ARG A 187 -9.76 29.28 -1.29
C ARG A 187 -8.32 28.96 -0.88
N PRO A 188 -7.30 29.48 -1.59
CA PRO A 188 -5.91 29.16 -1.28
C PRO A 188 -5.46 29.53 0.13
N GLU A 189 -5.97 30.61 0.69
CA GLU A 189 -5.69 31.03 2.07
C GLU A 189 -6.26 30.08 3.13
N ASP A 190 -7.20 29.21 2.76
CA ASP A 190 -7.81 28.23 3.64
C ASP A 190 -7.01 26.90 3.64
N ALA A 191 -5.92 26.81 2.87
CA ALA A 191 -5.03 25.65 2.88
C ALA A 191 -4.37 25.45 4.25
N SER A 192 -4.16 24.21 4.66
CA SER A 192 -3.50 23.89 5.92
C SER A 192 -2.84 22.52 5.86
N PHE A 193 -2.11 22.18 6.91
CA PHE A 193 -1.66 20.82 7.16
C PHE A 193 -1.93 20.45 8.62
N ARG A 194 -2.01 19.16 8.89
CA ARG A 194 -1.96 18.63 10.26
C ARG A 194 -1.12 17.37 10.32
N LEU A 195 -0.41 17.19 11.42
CA LEU A 195 0.23 15.91 11.70
C LEU A 195 -0.86 14.85 11.90
N VAL A 196 -0.63 13.66 11.35
CA VAL A 196 -1.58 12.55 11.45
C VAL A 196 -0.88 11.29 11.91
N ASP A 197 -1.60 10.50 12.72
CA ASP A 197 -1.21 9.12 12.97
C ASP A 197 -1.32 8.32 11.66
N THR A 198 -0.39 7.38 11.49
CA THR A 198 -0.29 6.51 10.32
C THR A 198 -1.09 5.21 10.47
N ASN A 199 -1.75 5.04 11.62
CA ASN A 199 -2.75 4.01 11.85
C ASN A 199 -3.81 4.07 10.77
N CYS A 200 -3.84 3.03 9.94
CA CYS A 200 -4.68 2.95 8.76
C CYS A 200 -5.38 1.60 8.77
N SER A 201 -6.64 1.61 8.36
CA SER A 201 -7.41 0.41 8.05
C SER A 201 -7.78 0.45 6.56
N PRO A 202 -7.59 -0.64 5.80
CA PRO A 202 -7.97 -0.70 4.40
C PRO A 202 -9.42 -0.22 4.19
N GLN A 203 -9.63 0.70 3.25
CA GLN A 203 -10.97 1.21 2.95
C GLN A 203 -11.88 0.16 2.30
N CYS A 204 -11.31 -0.84 1.63
CA CYS A 204 -12.11 -1.88 0.98
C CYS A 204 -12.77 -2.82 2.00
N LYS A 205 -14.10 -2.93 1.94
CA LYS A 205 -14.89 -3.83 2.79
C LYS A 205 -15.66 -4.91 2.01
N ILE A 206 -15.51 -4.98 0.69
CA ILE A 206 -16.23 -5.96 -0.15
C ILE A 206 -15.54 -7.33 -0.12
N GLY A 207 -16.34 -8.40 -0.08
CA GLY A 207 -15.85 -9.78 -0.07
C GLY A 207 -15.68 -10.37 -1.48
N ILE A 208 -15.28 -11.65 -1.54
CA ILE A 208 -15.09 -12.36 -2.82
C ILE A 208 -16.39 -12.46 -3.65
N SER A 209 -17.56 -12.52 -3.00
CA SER A 209 -18.87 -12.59 -3.65
C SER A 209 -19.20 -11.34 -4.47
N GLU A 210 -18.77 -10.19 -3.99
CA GLU A 210 -18.91 -8.88 -4.62
C GLU A 210 -17.70 -8.51 -5.49
N SER A 211 -16.71 -9.41 -5.62
CA SER A 211 -15.57 -9.18 -6.49
C SER A 211 -16.01 -8.96 -7.95
N PRO A 212 -15.31 -8.08 -8.69
CA PRO A 212 -15.51 -7.86 -10.11
C PRO A 212 -15.72 -9.13 -10.94
N LYS A 213 -16.75 -9.10 -11.78
CA LYS A 213 -16.99 -10.12 -12.79
C LYS A 213 -16.46 -9.62 -14.13
N ILE A 214 -15.33 -10.17 -14.58
CA ILE A 214 -14.73 -9.82 -15.86
C ILE A 214 -15.15 -10.87 -16.89
N MET A 215 -15.87 -10.44 -17.93
CA MET A 215 -16.34 -11.32 -19.01
C MET A 215 -16.97 -12.63 -18.48
N GLY A 216 -17.92 -12.56 -17.57
CA GLY A 216 -18.53 -13.80 -17.08
C GLY A 216 -17.77 -14.50 -15.94
N VAL A 217 -16.49 -14.22 -15.73
CA VAL A 217 -15.64 -14.90 -14.73
C VAL A 217 -15.53 -14.06 -13.45
N ARG A 218 -15.65 -14.71 -12.29
CA ARG A 218 -15.53 -14.10 -10.96
C ARG A 218 -14.58 -14.94 -10.09
N LEU A 219 -13.90 -14.31 -9.14
CA LEU A 219 -13.13 -15.05 -8.12
C LEU A 219 -14.03 -16.02 -7.35
N GLY A 220 -13.46 -17.15 -6.95
CA GLY A 220 -14.15 -18.22 -6.21
C GLY A 220 -15.11 -19.09 -7.03
N MET A 221 -15.39 -18.73 -8.29
CA MET A 221 -16.19 -19.53 -9.21
C MET A 221 -15.58 -20.93 -9.39
N SER A 222 -16.40 -21.99 -9.38
CA SER A 222 -15.92 -23.35 -9.59
C SER A 222 -15.54 -23.61 -11.05
N ILE A 223 -14.76 -24.66 -11.33
CA ILE A 223 -14.52 -25.12 -12.71
C ILE A 223 -15.83 -25.50 -13.42
N GLU A 224 -16.81 -26.06 -12.70
CA GLU A 224 -18.11 -26.43 -13.26
C GLU A 224 -18.89 -25.19 -13.72
N ASP A 225 -18.97 -24.18 -12.87
CA ASP A 225 -19.58 -22.90 -13.20
C ASP A 225 -18.83 -22.22 -14.35
N PHE A 226 -17.49 -22.25 -14.33
CA PHE A 226 -16.68 -21.69 -15.41
C PHE A 226 -16.98 -22.39 -16.76
N ARG A 227 -17.11 -23.71 -16.78
CA ARG A 227 -17.48 -24.47 -17.98
C ARG A 227 -18.88 -24.19 -18.46
N SER A 228 -19.80 -23.79 -17.58
CA SER A 228 -21.14 -23.34 -18.00
C SER A 228 -21.09 -22.05 -18.81
N VAL A 229 -20.14 -21.15 -18.49
CA VAL A 229 -19.93 -19.90 -19.23
C VAL A 229 -19.06 -20.13 -20.48
N TYR A 230 -18.04 -20.98 -20.37
CA TYR A 230 -17.02 -21.22 -21.39
C TYR A 230 -16.83 -22.72 -21.69
N PRO A 231 -17.81 -23.39 -22.32
CA PRO A 231 -17.82 -24.85 -22.47
C PRO A 231 -16.72 -25.40 -23.38
N ARG A 232 -16.16 -24.57 -24.25
CA ARG A 232 -15.12 -24.96 -25.24
C ARG A 232 -13.71 -24.55 -24.85
N VAL A 233 -13.53 -23.86 -23.71
CA VAL A 233 -12.21 -23.38 -23.30
C VAL A 233 -11.46 -24.51 -22.60
N GLU A 234 -10.25 -24.78 -23.08
CA GLU A 234 -9.38 -25.78 -22.50
C GLU A 234 -8.85 -25.31 -21.13
N ILE A 235 -8.86 -26.22 -20.14
CA ILE A 235 -8.27 -25.99 -18.83
C ILE A 235 -7.04 -26.88 -18.70
N GLN A 236 -5.87 -26.26 -18.65
CA GLN A 236 -4.58 -26.94 -18.60
C GLN A 236 -4.07 -27.02 -17.17
N LYS A 237 -3.57 -28.19 -16.75
CA LYS A 237 -2.98 -28.39 -15.42
C LYS A 237 -1.49 -28.04 -15.48
N LEU A 238 -1.04 -27.00 -14.79
CA LEU A 238 0.37 -26.58 -14.80
C LEU A 238 1.18 -27.17 -13.64
N HIS A 239 0.55 -27.44 -12.49
CA HIS A 239 1.26 -28.03 -11.35
C HIS A 239 0.46 -29.17 -10.73
N LYS A 240 1.07 -30.36 -10.62
CA LYS A 240 0.42 -31.56 -10.07
C LYS A 240 0.54 -31.68 -8.55
N LYS A 241 1.63 -31.16 -7.96
CA LYS A 241 1.97 -31.36 -6.54
C LYS A 241 1.35 -30.33 -5.61
N LEU A 242 1.18 -29.10 -6.08
CA LEU A 242 0.65 -27.99 -5.27
C LEU A 242 -0.74 -27.59 -5.74
N ALA A 243 -1.73 -27.79 -4.85
CA ALA A 243 -3.08 -27.22 -4.87
C ALA A 243 -3.86 -27.31 -6.20
N ASN A 244 -3.62 -28.37 -6.98
CA ASN A 244 -4.26 -28.59 -8.29
C ASN A 244 -4.25 -27.34 -9.20
N TYR A 245 -3.08 -26.68 -9.29
CA TYR A 245 -2.92 -25.46 -10.08
C TYR A 245 -3.25 -25.71 -11.56
N LYS A 246 -4.28 -25.03 -12.05
CA LYS A 246 -4.76 -25.10 -13.43
C LYS A 246 -4.93 -23.71 -14.01
N VAL A 247 -4.93 -23.61 -15.33
CA VAL A 247 -5.10 -22.33 -16.03
C VAL A 247 -6.00 -22.48 -17.25
N ALA A 248 -6.62 -21.37 -17.64
CA ALA A 248 -7.39 -21.26 -18.86
C ALA A 248 -7.13 -19.90 -19.51
N TYR A 249 -7.19 -19.88 -20.85
CA TYR A 249 -7.07 -18.66 -21.64
C TYR A 249 -8.34 -18.45 -22.45
N ILE A 250 -8.93 -17.27 -22.34
CA ILE A 250 -10.12 -16.89 -23.09
C ILE A 250 -9.75 -15.73 -24.02
N TRP A 251 -10.16 -15.83 -25.28
CA TRP A 251 -9.96 -14.79 -26.29
C TRP A 251 -11.30 -14.23 -26.74
N ASN A 252 -11.44 -12.90 -26.73
CA ASN A 252 -12.61 -12.19 -27.25
C ASN A 252 -12.18 -10.86 -27.90
N TRP A 253 -11.89 -10.89 -29.19
CA TRP A 253 -11.46 -9.72 -29.96
C TRP A 253 -12.47 -8.55 -29.98
N ASN A 254 -13.74 -8.80 -29.64
CA ASN A 254 -14.79 -7.78 -29.62
C ASN A 254 -14.94 -7.08 -28.26
N SER A 255 -14.27 -7.58 -27.22
CA SER A 255 -14.28 -6.99 -25.87
C SER A 255 -13.13 -5.99 -25.69
N ASP A 256 -13.27 -5.08 -24.72
CA ASP A 256 -12.21 -4.16 -24.31
C ASP A 256 -11.07 -4.90 -23.61
N ALA A 257 -11.42 -5.83 -22.71
CA ALA A 257 -10.54 -6.91 -22.29
C ALA A 257 -10.55 -7.98 -23.39
N TYR A 258 -9.55 -7.97 -24.28
CA TYR A 258 -9.54 -8.85 -25.46
C TYR A 258 -9.11 -10.27 -25.15
N SER A 259 -8.42 -10.48 -24.02
CA SER A 259 -8.18 -11.81 -23.47
C SER A 259 -8.21 -11.77 -21.94
N ILE A 260 -8.52 -12.92 -21.34
CA ILE A 260 -8.40 -13.10 -19.89
C ILE A 260 -7.63 -14.40 -19.62
N TYR A 261 -6.64 -14.29 -18.74
CA TYR A 261 -5.92 -15.44 -18.21
C TYR A 261 -6.46 -15.77 -16.82
N VAL A 262 -7.00 -16.98 -16.68
CA VAL A 262 -7.69 -17.44 -15.47
C VAL A 262 -6.84 -18.51 -14.82
N THR A 263 -6.55 -18.37 -13.52
CA THR A 263 -5.88 -19.41 -12.73
C THR A 263 -6.85 -20.00 -11.73
N PHE A 264 -6.81 -21.31 -11.59
CA PHE A 264 -7.58 -22.07 -10.61
C PHE A 264 -6.65 -22.68 -9.58
N ILE A 265 -7.09 -22.61 -8.33
CA ILE A 265 -6.49 -23.31 -7.19
C ILE A 265 -7.60 -24.11 -6.54
N ASN A 266 -7.36 -25.39 -6.28
CA ASN A 266 -8.35 -26.30 -5.70
C ASN A 266 -9.71 -26.23 -6.43
N ASP A 267 -9.67 -26.18 -7.76
CA ASP A 267 -10.82 -26.14 -8.66
C ASP A 267 -11.74 -24.91 -8.54
N LYS A 268 -11.24 -23.83 -7.93
CA LYS A 268 -11.88 -22.53 -7.89
C LYS A 268 -11.02 -21.47 -8.54
N VAL A 269 -11.64 -20.50 -9.21
CA VAL A 269 -10.94 -19.33 -9.78
C VAL A 269 -10.26 -18.56 -8.65
N ALA A 270 -8.93 -18.54 -8.68
CA ALA A 270 -8.12 -17.87 -7.68
C ALA A 270 -7.45 -16.59 -8.23
N ARG A 271 -7.38 -16.45 -9.56
CA ARG A 271 -6.88 -15.25 -10.24
C ARG A 271 -7.53 -15.05 -11.60
N ILE A 272 -7.76 -13.78 -11.93
CA ILE A 272 -8.20 -13.29 -13.24
C ILE A 272 -7.24 -12.18 -13.67
N GLU A 273 -6.61 -12.33 -14.83
CA GLU A 273 -5.71 -11.33 -15.42
C GLU A 273 -6.23 -10.94 -16.81
N PRO A 274 -7.00 -9.84 -16.93
CA PRO A 274 -7.39 -9.30 -18.22
C PRO A 274 -6.24 -8.63 -18.96
N LYS A 275 -6.23 -8.77 -20.28
CA LYS A 275 -5.41 -7.96 -21.19
C LYS A 275 -6.31 -7.00 -21.96
N PHE A 276 -5.95 -5.72 -21.92
CA PHE A 276 -6.68 -4.65 -22.58
C PHE A 276 -6.03 -4.26 -23.90
N LYS A 277 -6.85 -3.81 -24.86
CA LYS A 277 -6.33 -3.25 -26.11
C LYS A 277 -5.51 -1.99 -25.80
N SER A 278 -4.41 -1.79 -26.53
CA SER A 278 -3.44 -0.72 -26.25
C SER A 278 -4.04 0.69 -26.24
N LEU A 279 -3.25 1.64 -25.72
CA LEU A 279 -3.55 3.07 -25.69
C LEU A 279 -3.94 3.65 -27.05
N ASN A 280 -3.63 3.01 -28.18
CA ASN A 280 -3.96 3.48 -29.52
C ASN A 280 -5.49 3.64 -29.74
N LYS A 281 -6.31 2.98 -28.91
CA LYS A 281 -7.78 3.12 -28.92
C LYS A 281 -8.33 4.08 -27.85
N ALA A 282 -7.49 4.56 -26.94
CA ALA A 282 -7.82 5.63 -26.01
C ALA A 282 -7.18 6.93 -26.55
N ARG A 283 -7.86 8.08 -26.43
CA ARG A 283 -7.29 9.35 -26.90
C ARG A 283 -6.12 9.83 -26.04
N ASP A 284 -6.11 9.40 -24.78
CA ASP A 284 -5.11 9.72 -23.77
C ASP A 284 -5.10 8.62 -22.68
N ARG A 285 -4.22 8.80 -21.69
CA ARG A 285 -4.04 7.89 -20.56
C ARG A 285 -5.26 7.88 -19.62
N GLU A 286 -5.95 9.01 -19.45
CA GLU A 286 -7.09 9.14 -18.55
C GLU A 286 -8.27 8.32 -19.06
N GLY A 287 -8.63 8.48 -20.34
CA GLY A 287 -9.68 7.69 -20.98
C GLY A 287 -9.36 6.19 -21.04
N PHE A 288 -8.08 5.80 -20.98
CA PHE A 288 -7.70 4.39 -20.84
C PHE A 288 -8.01 3.84 -19.44
N TRP A 289 -7.69 4.59 -18.38
CA TRP A 289 -8.02 4.20 -17.00
C TRP A 289 -9.52 4.18 -16.75
N GLU A 290 -10.28 5.12 -17.30
CA GLU A 290 -11.75 5.10 -17.25
C GLU A 290 -12.34 3.83 -17.89
N ARG A 291 -11.77 3.39 -19.02
CA ARG A 291 -12.19 2.15 -19.69
C ARG A 291 -11.87 0.90 -18.88
N ILE A 292 -10.70 0.85 -18.22
CA ILE A 292 -10.37 -0.23 -17.29
C ILE A 292 -11.34 -0.23 -16.11
N SER A 293 -11.53 0.93 -15.49
CA SER A 293 -12.39 1.10 -14.32
C SER A 293 -13.81 0.63 -14.61
N SER A 294 -14.37 1.03 -15.75
CA SER A 294 -15.69 0.58 -16.19
C SER A 294 -15.75 -0.90 -16.54
N THR A 295 -14.72 -1.45 -17.22
CA THR A 295 -14.69 -2.88 -17.60
C THR A 295 -14.58 -3.81 -16.40
N ILE A 296 -13.79 -3.43 -15.40
CA ILE A 296 -13.59 -4.22 -14.18
C ILE A 296 -14.63 -3.85 -13.11
N GLY A 297 -15.40 -2.77 -13.28
CA GLY A 297 -16.33 -2.31 -12.25
C GLY A 297 -15.62 -1.80 -11.00
N MET A 298 -14.46 -1.19 -11.18
CA MET A 298 -13.71 -0.52 -10.11
C MET A 298 -14.19 0.92 -9.94
N PRO A 299 -14.07 1.49 -8.73
CA PRO A 299 -14.44 2.88 -8.53
C PRO A 299 -13.60 3.81 -9.40
N HIS A 300 -14.23 4.85 -9.95
CA HIS A 300 -13.58 5.87 -10.81
C HIS A 300 -12.34 6.52 -10.18
N PHE A 301 -12.19 6.48 -8.85
CA PHE A 301 -11.05 7.03 -8.10
C PHE A 301 -9.85 6.07 -7.99
N TRP A 302 -9.76 5.05 -8.84
CA TRP A 302 -8.51 4.31 -9.10
C TRP A 302 -7.52 5.22 -9.83
N GLU A 303 -7.04 6.21 -9.08
CA GLU A 303 -6.06 7.20 -9.48
C GLU A 303 -4.78 6.50 -9.97
N PRO A 304 -3.98 7.15 -10.83
CA PRO A 304 -2.76 6.59 -11.42
C PRO A 304 -1.68 6.20 -10.39
N PHE A 305 -1.91 6.44 -9.09
CA PHE A 305 -1.04 6.13 -7.97
C PHE A 305 -1.39 4.82 -7.25
N GLN A 306 -2.48 4.14 -7.59
CA GLN A 306 -2.86 2.90 -6.92
C GLN A 306 -2.40 1.68 -7.73
N SER A 307 -1.18 1.21 -7.47
CA SER A 307 -0.69 -0.05 -8.05
C SER A 307 -1.39 -1.27 -7.43
N LYS A 308 -2.03 -1.10 -6.28
CA LYS A 308 -2.61 -2.18 -5.51
C LYS A 308 -3.83 -1.73 -4.72
N TRP A 309 -4.86 -2.58 -4.75
CA TRP A 309 -6.06 -2.44 -3.93
C TRP A 309 -6.31 -3.75 -3.20
N LYS A 310 -6.40 -3.71 -1.87
CA LYS A 310 -6.61 -4.89 -1.04
C LYS A 310 -7.97 -4.84 -0.37
N CYS A 311 -8.73 -5.89 -0.60
CA CYS A 311 -9.96 -6.21 0.12
C CYS A 311 -9.68 -7.41 1.05
N PRO A 312 -10.60 -7.75 1.97
CA PRO A 312 -10.40 -8.87 2.90
C PRO A 312 -10.02 -10.19 2.21
N ASP A 313 -10.70 -10.51 1.10
CA ASP A 313 -10.60 -11.82 0.44
C ASP A 313 -9.89 -11.80 -0.92
N PHE A 314 -9.54 -10.62 -1.43
CA PHE A 314 -8.86 -10.50 -2.71
C PHE A 314 -8.05 -9.21 -2.82
N VAL A 315 -7.11 -9.22 -3.76
CA VAL A 315 -6.22 -8.13 -4.10
C VAL A 315 -6.35 -7.87 -5.59
N VAL A 316 -6.30 -6.61 -5.96
CA VAL A 316 -6.14 -6.18 -7.34
C VAL A 316 -4.77 -5.53 -7.43
N GLU A 317 -3.96 -5.99 -8.37
CA GLU A 317 -2.61 -5.51 -8.62
C GLU A 317 -2.49 -5.02 -10.06
N ILE A 318 -1.89 -3.85 -10.22
CA ILE A 318 -1.50 -3.23 -11.49
C ILE A 318 0.02 -3.16 -11.52
N ILE A 319 0.61 -3.70 -12.58
CA ILE A 319 1.99 -3.46 -12.94
C ILE A 319 1.99 -2.34 -14.00
N PRO A 320 2.49 -1.13 -13.69
CA PRO A 320 2.46 -0.01 -14.61
C PRO A 320 3.61 -0.10 -15.64
N ASN A 321 3.39 -0.85 -16.72
CA ASN A 321 4.23 -0.87 -17.93
C ASN A 321 3.49 -0.23 -19.12
N GLU A 322 4.10 -0.23 -20.31
CA GLU A 322 3.51 0.33 -21.54
C GLU A 322 2.12 -0.25 -21.83
N ASP A 323 1.97 -1.56 -21.64
CA ASP A 323 0.70 -2.28 -21.60
C ASP A 323 0.45 -2.82 -20.17
N PRO A 324 -0.25 -2.06 -19.31
CA PRO A 324 -0.39 -2.38 -17.89
C PRO A 324 -0.95 -3.78 -17.68
N THR A 325 -0.26 -4.56 -16.84
CA THR A 325 -0.77 -5.87 -16.42
C THR A 325 -1.62 -5.70 -15.19
N ILE A 326 -2.91 -6.04 -15.32
CA ILE A 326 -3.88 -5.96 -14.23
C ILE A 326 -4.25 -7.38 -13.84
N SER A 327 -4.22 -7.67 -12.54
CA SER A 327 -4.67 -8.96 -12.04
C SER A 327 -5.48 -8.82 -10.78
N ILE A 328 -6.57 -9.58 -10.70
CA ILE A 328 -7.42 -9.73 -9.52
C ILE A 328 -7.16 -11.13 -8.99
N HIS A 329 -6.76 -11.27 -7.74
CA HIS A 329 -6.41 -12.57 -7.18
C HIS A 329 -6.68 -12.67 -5.69
N THR A 330 -6.86 -13.90 -5.24
CA THR A 330 -7.01 -14.24 -3.81
C THR A 330 -5.66 -14.22 -3.10
N PRO A 331 -5.63 -14.04 -1.76
CA PRO A 331 -4.41 -14.24 -0.97
C PRO A 331 -3.86 -15.68 -1.08
N GLU A 332 -4.72 -16.68 -1.28
CA GLU A 332 -4.31 -18.08 -1.52
C GLU A 332 -3.46 -18.19 -2.79
N TYR A 333 -3.84 -17.51 -3.87
CA TYR A 333 -3.04 -17.46 -5.09
C TYR A 333 -1.63 -16.92 -4.84
N MET A 334 -1.49 -15.84 -4.07
CA MET A 334 -0.17 -15.28 -3.76
C MET A 334 0.70 -16.30 -3.03
N LYS A 335 0.15 -16.98 -2.02
CA LYS A 335 0.88 -18.03 -1.27
C LYS A 335 1.37 -19.15 -2.17
N ILE A 336 0.49 -19.68 -3.04
CA ILE A 336 0.85 -20.78 -3.94
C ILE A 336 1.86 -20.32 -5.02
N ARG A 337 1.71 -19.11 -5.57
CA ARG A 337 2.66 -18.52 -6.52
C ARG A 337 4.06 -18.42 -5.91
N ASP A 338 4.14 -17.90 -4.68
CA ASP A 338 5.42 -17.69 -4.00
C ASP A 338 6.10 -19.03 -3.70
N LEU A 339 5.33 -20.05 -3.26
CA LEU A 339 5.83 -21.42 -3.11
C LEU A 339 6.37 -22.03 -4.41
N ILE A 340 5.64 -21.85 -5.53
CA ILE A 340 6.09 -22.34 -6.85
C ILE A 340 7.40 -21.64 -7.25
N ASN A 341 7.50 -20.32 -7.03
CA ASN A 341 8.72 -19.56 -7.35
C ASN A 341 9.91 -20.02 -6.49
N GLU A 342 9.71 -20.27 -5.20
CA GLU A 342 10.76 -20.80 -4.32
C GLU A 342 11.22 -22.20 -4.74
N GLU A 343 10.31 -23.11 -5.09
CA GLU A 343 10.66 -24.43 -5.62
C GLU A 343 11.45 -24.30 -6.93
N PHE A 344 11.04 -23.40 -7.83
CA PHE A 344 11.73 -23.14 -9.08
C PHE A 344 13.16 -22.63 -8.86
N ILE A 345 13.34 -21.65 -7.97
CA ILE A 345 14.66 -21.12 -7.62
C ILE A 345 15.55 -22.21 -7.00
N LYS A 346 15.01 -23.03 -6.10
CA LYS A 346 15.74 -24.18 -5.51
C LYS A 346 16.21 -25.16 -6.57
N ASN A 347 15.38 -25.45 -7.57
CA ASN A 347 15.74 -26.36 -8.66
C ASN A 347 16.78 -25.76 -9.64
N LEU A 348 16.91 -24.43 -9.71
CA LEU A 348 17.94 -23.74 -10.49
C LEU A 348 19.28 -23.60 -9.74
N THR A 349 19.30 -23.79 -8.42
CA THR A 349 20.48 -23.58 -7.55
C THR A 349 21.12 -24.88 -7.07
N ILE A 350 20.68 -26.03 -7.57
CA ILE A 350 21.40 -27.30 -7.42
C ILE A 350 22.40 -27.40 -8.58
N PRO A 351 23.72 -27.49 -8.32
CA PRO A 351 24.74 -27.67 -9.35
C PRO A 351 24.62 -29.00 -10.11
#